data_AF-A0A3D9MW17-F1
#
_entry.id   AF-A0A3D9MW17-F1
#
_cell.length_a   1.000
_cell.length_b   1.000
_cell.length_c   1.000
_cell.angle_alpha   90.00
_cell.angle_beta   90.00
_cell.angle_gamma   90.00
#
_symmetry.space_group_name_H-M   'P 1'
#
loop_
_entity.id
_entity.type
_entity.pdbx_description
1 polymer ?
#
loop_
_entity_poly.entity_id
_entity_poly.type
_entity_poly.pdbx_seq_one_letter_code
_entity_poly.pdbx_strand_id
1 'polypeptide(L)'
;MVNPARQLPQLIENEMTDQRVPDDFPREPDPGSVTGVQPKLLVREVDGRYQSGLSEKQLWARYDACEDLASQLSAYASRKTATAGLSPDVALTRAEQGVRLKVDAGEWDFSQHEVAWVMKRTRQLLLAATGE
;
A
#
# COMPACT_ATOMS: atom_id res chain seq x y z
N MET A 1 -12.28 52.01 -25.99
CA MET A 1 -11.72 50.87 -26.75
C MET A 1 -10.27 50.69 -26.36
N VAL A 2 -9.98 49.77 -25.43
CA VAL A 2 -8.77 48.95 -25.29
C VAL A 2 -9.18 47.86 -24.29
N ASN A 3 -9.34 46.61 -24.73
CA ASN A 3 -9.47 45.47 -23.83
C ASN A 3 -8.27 44.56 -24.12
N PRO A 4 -7.24 44.54 -23.27
CA PRO A 4 -6.06 43.73 -23.50
C PRO A 4 -6.30 42.32 -22.94
N ALA A 5 -5.80 41.33 -23.67
CA ALA A 5 -5.74 39.95 -23.26
C ALA A 5 -5.19 39.79 -21.83
N ARG A 6 -5.97 39.15 -20.97
CA ARG A 6 -5.52 38.38 -19.79
C ARG A 6 -6.38 37.12 -19.77
N GLN A 7 -5.86 36.04 -20.34
CA GLN A 7 -5.18 34.98 -19.58
C GLN A 7 -6.17 34.29 -18.63
N LEU A 8 -6.67 33.13 -19.08
CA LEU A 8 -7.33 32.12 -18.24
C LEU A 8 -6.41 31.70 -17.08
N PRO A 9 -7.01 31.21 -15.99
CA PRO A 9 -6.55 29.95 -15.40
C PRO A 9 -7.76 29.05 -15.11
N GLN A 10 -8.07 27.98 -15.86
CA GLN A 10 -7.41 26.66 -15.90
C GLN A 10 -6.95 26.08 -14.54
N LEU A 11 -7.62 26.41 -13.43
CA LEU A 11 -7.27 25.88 -12.10
C LEU A 11 -8.42 25.15 -11.39
N ILE A 12 -9.25 24.39 -12.13
CA ILE A 12 -10.25 23.48 -11.53
C ILE A 12 -10.13 22.05 -12.08
N GLU A 13 -9.01 21.70 -12.70
CA GLU A 13 -8.72 20.31 -13.14
C GLU A 13 -7.53 19.68 -12.41
N ASN A 14 -7.03 20.30 -11.33
CA ASN A 14 -5.83 19.85 -10.61
C ASN A 14 -6.09 19.33 -9.20
N GLU A 15 -7.36 19.04 -8.84
CA GLU A 15 -7.73 18.46 -7.55
C GLU A 15 -8.36 17.06 -7.70
N MET A 16 -7.97 16.33 -8.75
CA MET A 16 -7.89 14.87 -8.68
C MET A 16 -6.43 14.56 -8.41
N THR A 17 -6.02 14.63 -7.14
CA THR A 17 -4.71 14.13 -6.71
C THR A 17 -4.53 12.74 -7.30
N ASP A 18 -3.55 12.63 -8.17
CA ASP A 18 -3.10 11.47 -8.92
C ASP A 18 -3.06 10.24 -7.99
N GLN A 19 -4.20 9.52 -7.86
CA GLN A 19 -4.31 8.27 -7.10
C GLN A 19 -3.59 7.17 -7.89
N ARG A 20 -2.28 7.31 -8.01
CA ARG A 20 -1.42 6.33 -8.65
C ARG A 20 -0.81 5.46 -7.57
N VAL A 21 -1.03 4.16 -7.72
CA VAL A 21 -0.29 3.14 -6.99
C VAL A 21 1.20 3.32 -7.30
N PRO A 22 2.07 3.48 -6.29
CA PRO A 22 3.50 3.68 -6.50
C PRO A 22 4.15 2.55 -7.31
N ASP A 23 5.19 2.88 -8.08
CA ASP A 23 5.88 1.91 -8.93
C ASP A 23 6.59 0.80 -8.16
N ASP A 24 6.94 1.02 -6.91
CA ASP A 24 7.54 0.00 -6.05
C ASP A 24 6.51 -0.87 -5.31
N PHE A 25 5.21 -0.64 -5.50
CA PHE A 25 4.16 -1.50 -4.94
C PHE A 25 4.08 -2.82 -5.72
N PRO A 26 3.97 -3.98 -5.03
CA PRO A 26 3.88 -5.28 -5.69
C PRO A 26 2.61 -5.41 -6.55
N ARG A 27 2.81 -5.74 -7.84
CA ARG A 27 1.73 -5.88 -8.83
C ARG A 27 1.44 -7.33 -9.23
N GLU A 28 2.41 -8.22 -9.00
CA GLU A 28 2.33 -9.61 -9.39
C GLU A 28 1.78 -10.45 -8.23
N PRO A 29 0.80 -11.34 -8.49
CA PRO A 29 0.35 -12.29 -7.47
C PRO A 29 1.50 -13.24 -7.13
N ASP A 30 1.71 -13.48 -5.84
CA ASP A 30 2.65 -14.49 -5.35
C ASP A 30 2.18 -15.87 -5.86
N PRO A 31 2.98 -16.60 -6.67
CA PRO A 31 2.60 -17.90 -7.18
C PRO A 31 2.37 -18.95 -6.08
N GLY A 32 2.70 -18.65 -4.82
CA GLY A 32 2.66 -19.57 -3.68
C GLY A 32 1.37 -19.67 -2.87
N SER A 33 0.40 -18.75 -3.01
CA SER A 33 -0.81 -18.77 -2.16
C SER A 33 -2.03 -19.30 -2.90
N VAL A 34 -2.14 -20.63 -2.98
CA VAL A 34 -3.38 -21.31 -3.40
C VAL A 34 -3.92 -22.09 -2.20
N THR A 35 -4.67 -21.42 -1.34
CA THR A 35 -5.49 -22.12 -0.34
C THR A 35 -6.65 -22.82 -1.07
N GLY A 36 -6.48 -24.09 -1.40
CA GLY A 36 -7.56 -25.09 -1.42
C GLY A 36 -8.80 -24.85 -2.29
N VAL A 37 -8.75 -23.97 -3.29
CA VAL A 37 -9.72 -23.89 -4.39
C VAL A 37 -8.90 -23.90 -5.66
N GLN A 38 -9.15 -24.84 -6.57
CA GLN A 38 -8.44 -24.89 -7.85
C GLN A 38 -8.32 -23.47 -8.42
N PRO A 39 -7.13 -23.03 -8.87
CA PRO A 39 -7.03 -21.77 -9.56
C PRO A 39 -7.78 -21.98 -10.88
N LYS A 40 -9.06 -21.63 -10.90
CA LYS A 40 -9.67 -21.12 -12.11
C LYS A 40 -8.79 -19.94 -12.43
N LEU A 41 -7.81 -20.14 -13.31
CA LEU A 41 -7.02 -19.08 -13.91
C LEU A 41 -8.04 -18.01 -14.29
N LEU A 42 -8.14 -16.96 -13.47
CA LEU A 42 -8.99 -15.80 -13.69
C LEU A 42 -8.27 -14.97 -14.75
N VAL A 43 -8.03 -15.58 -15.91
CA VAL A 43 -7.57 -14.87 -17.07
C VAL A 43 -8.76 -14.11 -17.60
N ARG A 44 -8.74 -12.78 -17.42
CA ARG A 44 -9.69 -11.90 -18.07
C ARG A 44 -9.23 -11.74 -19.51
N GLU A 45 -10.08 -12.11 -20.45
CA GLU A 45 -9.88 -11.74 -21.85
C GLU A 45 -10.17 -10.25 -22.01
N VAL A 46 -9.16 -9.49 -22.43
CA VAL A 46 -9.29 -8.10 -22.87
C VAL A 46 -8.71 -8.03 -24.27
N ASP A 47 -9.52 -7.65 -25.26
CA ASP A 47 -9.15 -7.57 -26.68
C ASP A 47 -8.50 -8.88 -27.22
N GLY A 48 -9.05 -10.04 -26.86
CA GLY A 48 -8.52 -11.34 -27.30
C GLY A 48 -7.24 -11.78 -26.60
N ARG A 49 -6.80 -11.08 -25.54
CA ARG A 49 -5.63 -11.44 -24.73
C ARG A 49 -6.01 -11.78 -23.30
N TYR A 50 -5.62 -12.97 -22.87
CA TYR A 50 -5.71 -13.41 -21.48
C TYR A 50 -4.67 -12.66 -20.64
N GLN A 51 -5.13 -11.74 -19.79
CA GLN A 51 -4.24 -11.02 -18.87
C GLN A 51 -4.18 -11.76 -17.54
N SER A 52 -2.98 -12.19 -17.15
CA SER A 52 -2.65 -12.71 -15.82
C SER A 52 -2.10 -11.56 -14.97
N GLY A 53 -2.96 -10.83 -14.26
CA GLY A 53 -2.56 -9.71 -13.41
C GLY A 53 -3.74 -9.05 -12.70
N LEU A 54 -3.47 -8.28 -11.64
CA LEU A 54 -4.49 -7.46 -10.98
C LEU A 54 -4.98 -6.37 -11.94
N SER A 55 -6.30 -6.17 -12.03
CA SER A 55 -6.83 -4.96 -12.68
C SER A 55 -6.42 -3.71 -11.91
N GLU A 56 -6.40 -2.54 -12.56
CA GLU A 56 -6.07 -1.26 -11.91
C GLU A 56 -6.88 -1.00 -10.64
N LYS A 57 -8.19 -1.30 -10.67
CA LYS A 57 -9.06 -1.17 -9.50
C LYS A 57 -8.68 -2.11 -8.36
N GLN A 58 -8.32 -3.36 -8.68
CA GLN A 58 -7.88 -4.32 -7.67
C GLN A 58 -6.52 -3.92 -7.11
N LEU A 59 -5.59 -3.49 -7.98
CA LEU A 59 -4.28 -3.01 -7.56
C LEU A 59 -4.41 -1.82 -6.62
N TRP A 60 -5.31 -0.87 -6.93
CA TRP A 60 -5.62 0.24 -6.03
C TRP A 60 -6.21 -0.30 -4.71
N ALA A 61 -7.23 -1.13 -4.72
CA ALA A 61 -7.78 -1.69 -3.47
C ALA A 61 -6.72 -2.39 -2.59
N ARG A 62 -5.74 -3.09 -3.18
CA ARG A 62 -4.61 -3.68 -2.46
C ARG A 62 -3.65 -2.62 -1.90
N TYR A 63 -3.31 -1.61 -2.70
CA TYR A 63 -2.47 -0.51 -2.26
C TYR A 63 -3.12 0.28 -1.10
N ASP A 64 -4.43 0.58 -1.18
CA ASP A 64 -5.17 1.31 -0.14
C ASP A 64 -5.11 0.59 1.21
N ALA A 65 -5.39 -0.72 1.20
CA ALA A 65 -5.30 -1.55 2.39
C ALA A 65 -3.87 -1.61 2.97
N CYS A 66 -2.85 -1.66 2.11
CA CYS A 66 -1.46 -1.66 2.56
C CYS A 66 -1.04 -0.30 3.13
N GLU A 67 -1.46 0.81 2.53
CA GLU A 67 -1.16 2.17 3.00
C GLU A 67 -1.85 2.45 4.35
N ASP A 68 -3.10 2.03 4.52
CA ASP A 68 -3.82 2.11 5.80
C ASP A 68 -3.13 1.28 6.87
N LEU A 69 -2.77 0.02 6.57
CA LEU A 69 -2.04 -0.83 7.52
C LEU A 69 -0.69 -0.21 7.91
N ALA A 70 0.09 0.30 6.95
CA ALA A 70 1.36 0.96 7.24
C ALA A 70 1.17 2.19 8.15
N SER A 71 0.12 2.96 7.92
CA SER A 71 -0.26 4.11 8.75
C SER A 71 -0.60 3.68 10.18
N GLN A 72 -1.43 2.66 10.35
CA GLN A 72 -1.77 2.11 11.67
C GLN A 72 -0.55 1.59 12.44
N LEU A 73 0.35 0.87 11.75
CA LEU A 73 1.57 0.33 12.35
C LEU A 73 2.54 1.44 12.75
N SER A 74 2.66 2.51 11.95
CA SER A 74 3.52 3.65 12.29
C SER A 74 3.01 4.35 13.55
N ALA A 75 1.70 4.56 13.65
CA ALA A 75 1.06 5.14 14.83
C ALA A 75 1.22 4.23 16.06
N TYR A 76 1.09 2.92 15.88
CA TYR A 76 1.37 1.94 16.94
C TYR A 76 2.82 1.99 17.42
N ALA A 77 3.79 1.98 16.50
CA ALA A 77 5.21 2.01 16.83
C ALA A 77 5.59 3.30 17.56
N SER A 78 5.14 4.46 17.05
CA SER A 78 5.32 5.75 17.69
C SER A 78 4.78 5.78 19.13
N ARG A 79 3.54 5.31 19.34
CA ARG A 79 2.96 5.20 20.69
C ARG A 79 3.79 4.29 21.60
N LYS A 80 4.30 3.16 21.10
CA LYS A 80 5.12 2.23 21.89
C LYS A 80 6.48 2.81 22.26
N THR A 81 7.11 3.56 21.36
CA THR A 81 8.34 4.28 21.66
C THR A 81 8.10 5.35 22.72
N ALA A 82 7.03 6.14 22.60
CA ALA A 82 6.72 7.21 23.56
C ALA A 82 6.30 6.69 24.96
N THR A 83 5.51 5.62 25.03
CA THR A 83 4.90 5.17 26.31
C THR A 83 5.72 4.12 27.05
N ALA A 84 6.41 3.24 26.32
CA ALA A 84 7.15 2.13 26.91
C ALA A 84 8.68 2.29 26.82
N GLY A 85 9.16 3.41 26.26
CA GLY A 85 10.59 3.66 26.08
C GLY A 85 11.28 2.66 25.13
N LEU A 86 10.49 1.97 24.29
CA LEU A 86 11.02 1.01 23.33
C LEU A 86 11.76 1.75 22.21
N SER A 87 12.90 1.21 21.78
CA SER A 87 13.54 1.75 20.58
C SER A 87 12.61 1.56 19.36
N PRO A 88 12.64 2.50 18.39
CA PRO A 88 11.85 2.40 17.16
C PRO A 88 12.04 1.05 16.45
N ASP A 89 13.27 0.54 16.39
CA ASP A 89 13.58 -0.76 15.78
C ASP A 89 12.85 -1.92 16.47
N VAL A 90 12.84 -1.96 17.81
CA VAL A 90 12.16 -3.02 18.55
C VAL A 90 10.64 -2.94 18.36
N ALA A 91 10.09 -1.72 18.33
CA ALA A 91 8.66 -1.53 18.07
C ALA A 91 8.28 -2.01 16.66
N LEU A 92 9.10 -1.71 15.65
CA LEU A 92 8.93 -2.16 14.27
C LEU A 92 9.09 -3.68 14.12
N THR A 93 10.08 -4.29 14.77
CA THR A 93 10.26 -5.76 14.76
C THR A 93 9.03 -6.46 15.33
N ARG A 94 8.46 -5.95 16.44
CA ARG A 94 7.23 -6.52 17.02
C ARG A 94 6.02 -6.35 16.11
N ALA A 95 5.90 -5.20 15.45
CA ALA A 95 4.85 -4.96 14.46
C ALA A 95 4.96 -5.97 13.30
N GLU A 96 6.16 -6.13 12.73
CA GLU A 96 6.42 -7.07 11.64
C GLU A 96 6.11 -8.51 12.03
N GLN A 97 6.52 -8.95 13.22
CA GLN A 97 6.19 -10.27 13.75
C GLN A 97 4.68 -10.47 13.89
N GLY A 98 3.96 -9.46 14.40
CA GLY A 98 2.50 -9.51 14.52
C GLY A 98 1.79 -9.66 13.18
N VAL A 99 2.22 -8.91 12.16
CA VAL A 99 1.69 -9.00 10.80
C VAL A 99 1.96 -10.39 10.21
N ARG A 100 3.21 -10.87 10.27
CA ARG A 100 3.58 -12.17 9.73
C ARG A 100 2.80 -13.31 10.39
N LEU A 101 2.64 -13.29 11.71
CA LEU A 101 1.84 -14.28 12.43
C LEU A 101 0.38 -14.33 11.92
N LYS A 102 -0.22 -13.18 11.60
CA LYS A 102 -1.58 -13.11 11.07
C LYS A 102 -1.68 -13.61 9.64
N VAL A 103 -0.69 -13.31 8.81
CA VAL A 103 -0.59 -13.79 7.44
C VAL A 103 -0.35 -15.30 7.40
N ASP A 104 0.61 -15.80 8.18
CA ASP A 104 0.98 -17.22 8.24
C ASP A 104 -0.16 -18.08 8.81
N ALA A 105 -0.98 -17.52 9.70
CA ALA A 105 -2.21 -18.16 10.21
C ALA A 105 -3.37 -18.14 9.19
N GLY A 106 -3.21 -17.48 8.04
CA GLY A 106 -4.26 -17.29 7.04
C GLY A 106 -5.39 -16.37 7.51
N GLU A 107 -5.19 -15.61 8.60
CA GLU A 107 -6.19 -14.64 9.07
C GLU A 107 -6.22 -13.40 8.18
N TRP A 108 -5.05 -13.00 7.66
CA TRP A 108 -4.90 -11.83 6.80
C TRP A 108 -4.40 -12.22 5.42
N ASP A 109 -5.11 -11.76 4.40
CA ASP A 109 -4.82 -12.05 2.99
C ASP A 109 -3.82 -11.03 2.41
N PHE A 110 -2.57 -11.07 2.89
CA PHE A 110 -1.44 -10.31 2.30
C PHE A 110 -0.36 -11.27 1.80
N SER A 111 0.21 -10.97 0.64
CA SER A 111 1.41 -11.64 0.15
C SER A 111 2.65 -11.22 0.94
N GLN A 112 3.71 -12.02 0.87
CA GLN A 112 4.99 -11.68 1.52
C GLN A 112 5.59 -10.39 0.96
N HIS A 113 5.38 -10.11 -0.34
CA HIS A 113 5.82 -8.86 -0.96
C HIS A 113 5.04 -7.65 -0.45
N GLU A 114 3.72 -7.78 -0.22
CA GLU A 114 2.92 -6.71 0.38
C GLU A 114 3.32 -6.47 1.84
N VAL A 115 3.56 -7.52 2.62
CA VAL A 115 4.08 -7.38 3.99
C VAL A 115 5.41 -6.63 3.99
N ALA A 116 6.34 -7.00 3.11
CA ALA A 116 7.63 -6.31 2.99
C ALA A 116 7.44 -4.82 2.61
N TRP A 117 6.54 -4.53 1.68
CA TRP A 117 6.21 -3.17 1.28
C TRP A 117 5.58 -2.38 2.43
N VAL A 118 4.63 -2.95 3.17
CA VAL A 118 3.98 -2.34 4.34
C VAL A 118 5.03 -1.99 5.40
N MET A 119 5.98 -2.88 5.69
CA MET A 119 7.01 -2.62 6.68
C MET A 119 8.00 -1.54 6.23
N LYS A 120 8.36 -1.50 4.94
CA LYS A 120 9.14 -0.40 4.36
C LYS A 120 8.40 0.93 4.51
N ARG A 121 7.11 0.97 4.15
CA ARG A 121 6.26 2.17 4.24
C ARG A 121 6.09 2.64 5.68
N THR A 122 5.86 1.72 6.61
CA THR A 122 5.77 1.99 8.06
C THR A 122 7.01 2.71 8.58
N ARG A 123 8.21 2.26 8.17
CA ARG A 123 9.48 2.92 8.55
C ARG A 123 9.57 4.34 8.01
N GLN A 124 9.18 4.56 6.75
CA GLN A 124 9.16 5.90 6.15
C GLN A 124 8.22 6.84 6.89
N LEU A 125 7.00 6.40 7.20
CA LEU A 125 6.02 7.19 7.94
C LEU A 125 6.51 7.50 9.36
N LEU A 126 7.12 6.53 10.03
CA LEU A 126 7.68 6.73 11.36
C LEU A 126 8.82 7.75 11.34
N LEU A 127 9.76 7.65 10.38
CA LEU A 127 10.86 8.61 10.22
C LEU A 127 10.37 10.03 9.90
N ALA A 128 9.35 10.16 9.05
CA ALA A 128 8.75 11.44 8.72
C ALA A 128 8.14 12.11 9.97
N ALA A 129 7.54 11.32 10.87
CA ALA A 129 6.95 11.83 12.11
C ALA A 129 7.97 12.24 13.19
N THR A 130 9.20 11.74 13.15
CA THR A 130 10.27 12.11 14.11
C THR A 130 11.23 13.18 13.58
N GLY A 131 11.13 13.57 12.31
CA GLY A 131 12.06 14.47 11.62
C GLY A 131 11.64 15.93 11.55
N GLU A 132 10.60 16.35 12.29
CA GLU A 132 10.16 17.76 12.41
C GLU A 132 10.73 18.47 13.65
#